data_AF-A0A950K722-F1
#
_entry.id   AF-A0A950K722-F1
#
_cell.length_a   1.000
_cell.length_b   1.000
_cell.length_c   1.000
_cell.angle_alpha   90.00
_cell.angle_beta   90.00
_cell.angle_gamma   90.00
#
_symmetry.space_group_name_H-M   'P 1'
#
loop_
_entity.id
_entity.type
_entity.pdbx_description
1 polymer ?
#
loop_
_entity_poly.entity_id
_entity_poly.type
_entity_poly.pdbx_seq_one_letter_code
_entity_poly.pdbx_strand_id
1 'polypeptide(L)'
;MLKRDQWLDLARKLDWDFSYVDPKEVYPEVLSGKPWLPHSEWKDWDEPYRTSYAEYVVNQHAKEASVQAVREAVGRVEDYQALDPSWINGLKLHAATLPLAEFAAVIGNLRAARFGRDSAWRTTAAFGALDETRHAQIPLLLMHDLVRWSPQFDWTHRFFHTDNWVAIAGRHLVDELLLTSNPIEFAIATNFVFETGFTNLQFVGLS
;
A
#
# COMPACT_ATOMS: atom_id res chain seq x y z
N MET A 1 -20.64 22.97 -7.72
CA MET A 1 -19.65 22.67 -6.66
C MET A 1 -18.40 23.47 -6.92
N LEU A 2 -17.61 23.77 -5.87
CA LEU A 2 -16.29 24.41 -6.03
C LEU A 2 -15.35 23.48 -6.80
N LYS A 3 -14.45 24.04 -7.61
CA LYS A 3 -13.37 23.26 -8.24
C LYS A 3 -12.38 22.83 -7.15
N ARG A 4 -11.84 21.61 -7.24
CA ARG A 4 -10.91 21.04 -6.24
C ARG A 4 -9.80 21.99 -5.84
N ASP A 5 -9.13 22.59 -6.81
CA ASP A 5 -7.98 23.47 -6.57
C ASP A 5 -8.34 24.74 -5.79
N GLN A 6 -9.62 25.10 -5.69
CA GLN A 6 -10.08 26.25 -4.92
C GLN A 6 -10.20 25.98 -3.41
N TRP A 7 -10.21 24.71 -2.99
CA TRP A 7 -10.46 24.35 -1.59
C TRP A 7 -9.52 23.28 -1.04
N LEU A 8 -8.88 22.48 -1.88
CA LEU A 8 -8.12 21.32 -1.44
C LEU A 8 -6.97 21.71 -0.50
N ASP A 9 -6.26 22.80 -0.77
CA ASP A 9 -5.17 23.27 0.11
C ASP A 9 -5.68 23.58 1.52
N LEU A 10 -6.87 24.16 1.66
CA LEU A 10 -7.51 24.40 2.96
C LEU A 10 -7.84 23.10 3.71
N ALA A 11 -8.07 22.00 2.98
CA ALA A 11 -8.43 20.70 3.55
C ALA A 11 -7.22 19.80 3.83
N ARG A 12 -6.04 20.09 3.24
CA ARG A 12 -4.84 19.25 3.38
C ARG A 12 -3.66 19.92 4.08
N LYS A 13 -3.59 21.26 4.12
CA LYS A 13 -2.56 22.03 4.85
C LYS A 13 -3.07 22.42 6.23
N LEU A 14 -3.04 21.46 7.14
CA LEU A 14 -3.68 21.48 8.46
C LEU A 14 -2.67 21.51 9.62
N ASP A 15 -1.38 21.70 9.39
CA ASP A 15 -0.38 21.74 10.47
C ASP A 15 -0.55 22.98 11.37
N TRP A 16 -0.15 22.86 12.64
CA TRP A 16 -0.24 23.93 13.64
C TRP A 16 0.94 23.88 14.61
N ASP A 17 1.19 25.00 15.29
CA ASP A 17 2.22 25.09 16.34
C ASP A 17 1.74 24.46 17.65
N PHE A 18 2.52 23.54 18.21
CA PHE A 18 2.20 22.90 19.48
C PHE A 18 2.51 23.82 20.66
N SER A 19 1.53 24.01 21.56
CA SER A 19 1.68 24.85 22.76
C SER A 19 1.85 24.07 24.07
N TYR A 20 1.46 22.80 24.10
CA TYR A 20 1.42 21.99 25.33
C TYR A 20 2.43 20.83 25.36
N VAL A 21 3.07 20.52 24.23
CA VAL A 21 3.97 19.37 24.06
C VAL A 21 5.10 19.81 23.13
N ASP A 22 6.33 19.34 23.37
CA ASP A 22 7.44 19.64 22.48
C ASP A 22 7.19 19.00 21.09
N PRO A 23 7.39 19.71 19.96
CA PRO A 23 7.29 19.12 18.63
C PRO A 23 8.09 17.81 18.44
N LYS A 24 9.20 17.62 19.16
CA LYS A 24 10.00 16.39 19.17
C LYS A 24 9.33 15.23 19.91
N GLU A 25 8.45 15.51 20.86
CA GLU A 25 7.64 14.47 21.51
C GLU A 25 6.44 14.10 20.64
N VAL A 26 5.85 15.06 19.91
CA VAL A 26 4.76 14.79 18.95
C VAL A 26 5.27 14.01 17.72
N TYR A 27 6.50 14.31 17.30
CA TYR A 27 7.23 13.66 16.21
C TYR A 27 8.59 13.16 16.68
N PRO A 28 8.62 12.03 17.42
CA PRO A 28 9.87 11.43 17.89
C PRO A 28 10.78 11.10 16.71
N GLU A 29 12.07 11.41 16.83
CA GLU A 29 13.06 11.17 15.77
C GLU A 29 13.12 9.70 15.35
N VAL A 30 13.03 8.77 16.31
CA VAL A 30 13.01 7.32 16.03
C VAL A 30 11.81 6.88 15.19
N LEU A 31 10.71 7.64 15.20
CA LEU A 31 9.50 7.32 14.43
C LEU A 31 9.32 8.21 13.19
N SER A 32 9.86 9.43 13.21
CA SER A 32 9.62 10.46 12.20
C SER A 32 10.81 10.66 11.26
N GLY A 33 11.96 10.10 11.61
CA GLY A 33 13.15 10.03 10.76
C GLY A 33 14.28 10.98 11.12
N LYS A 34 15.42 10.74 10.47
CA LYS A 34 16.66 11.53 10.59
C LYS A 34 17.07 12.14 9.24
N PRO A 35 17.62 13.37 9.22
CA PRO A 35 17.77 14.28 10.34
C PRO A 35 16.40 14.82 10.82
N TRP A 36 16.28 15.12 12.11
CA TRP A 36 15.09 15.80 12.62
C TRP A 36 15.14 17.28 12.22
N LEU A 37 14.20 17.71 11.39
CA LEU A 37 14.07 19.09 10.93
C LEU A 37 12.76 19.73 11.44
N PRO A 38 12.74 21.03 11.79
CA PRO A 38 11.51 21.71 12.20
C PRO A 38 10.48 21.73 11.06
N HIS A 39 9.19 21.92 11.39
CA HIS A 39 8.11 21.93 10.39
C HIS A 39 8.30 22.97 9.29
N SER A 40 8.99 24.09 9.58
CA SER A 40 9.32 25.12 8.59
C SER A 40 10.07 24.60 7.36
N GLU A 41 10.84 23.52 7.49
CA GLU A 41 11.58 22.89 6.39
C GLU A 41 10.69 21.96 5.54
N TRP A 42 9.51 21.59 6.05
CA TRP A 42 8.59 20.64 5.40
C TRP A 42 7.32 21.31 4.88
N LYS A 43 7.01 22.54 5.30
CA LYS A 43 5.75 23.25 5.01
C LYS A 43 5.40 23.34 3.51
N ASP A 44 6.43 23.35 2.66
CA ASP A 44 6.32 23.48 1.21
C ASP A 44 6.26 22.13 0.50
N TRP A 45 6.20 21.01 1.24
CA TRP A 45 5.99 19.68 0.69
C TRP A 45 4.67 19.63 -0.08
N ASP A 46 4.67 19.08 -1.30
CA ASP A 46 3.50 19.07 -2.16
C ASP A 46 3.47 17.80 -3.02
N GLU A 47 2.37 17.04 -2.97
CA GLU A 47 2.18 15.89 -3.83
C GLU A 47 1.84 16.29 -5.28
N PRO A 48 2.45 15.64 -6.28
CA PRO A 48 2.17 15.92 -7.68
C PRO A 48 0.79 15.40 -8.11
N TYR A 49 0.28 14.34 -7.48
CA TYR A 49 -1.00 13.71 -7.79
C TYR A 49 -2.00 13.92 -6.66
N ARG A 50 -2.83 14.95 -6.83
CA ARG A 50 -3.78 15.37 -5.80
C ARG A 50 -5.12 14.68 -5.97
N THR A 51 -5.73 14.29 -4.84
CA THR A 51 -7.09 13.74 -4.78
C THR A 51 -7.79 14.20 -3.50
N SER A 52 -9.11 14.09 -3.48
CA SER A 52 -9.93 14.26 -2.27
C SER A 52 -10.58 12.94 -1.86
N TYR A 53 -11.07 12.87 -0.62
CA TYR A 53 -11.77 11.68 -0.14
C TYR A 53 -12.98 11.32 -1.02
N ALA A 54 -13.77 12.31 -1.43
CA ALA A 54 -14.94 12.10 -2.28
C ALA A 54 -14.56 11.50 -3.66
N GLU A 55 -13.50 12.02 -4.28
CA GLU A 55 -12.98 11.47 -5.54
C GLU A 55 -12.40 10.07 -5.34
N TYR A 56 -11.65 9.85 -4.25
CA TYR A 56 -11.05 8.57 -3.92
C TYR A 56 -12.13 7.48 -3.80
N VAL A 57 -13.16 7.68 -2.97
CA VAL A 57 -14.19 6.65 -2.76
C VAL A 57 -14.99 6.35 -4.03
N VAL A 58 -15.30 7.35 -4.84
CA VAL A 58 -16.01 7.15 -6.12
C VAL A 58 -15.16 6.35 -7.09
N ASN A 59 -13.88 6.72 -7.24
CA ASN A 59 -12.97 6.05 -8.16
C ASN A 59 -12.68 4.61 -7.71
N GLN A 60 -12.39 4.40 -6.43
CA GLN A 60 -12.08 3.07 -5.89
C GLN A 60 -13.31 2.16 -5.90
N HIS A 61 -14.51 2.71 -5.67
CA HIS A 61 -15.76 1.95 -5.82
C HIS A 61 -15.93 1.43 -7.25
N ALA A 62 -15.72 2.27 -8.26
CA ALA A 62 -15.83 1.84 -9.66
C ALA A 62 -14.79 0.75 -10.02
N LYS A 63 -13.56 0.87 -9.49
CA LYS A 63 -12.53 -0.17 -9.64
C LYS A 63 -12.96 -1.49 -8.99
N GLU A 64 -13.51 -1.44 -7.79
CA GLU A 64 -13.96 -2.64 -7.07
C GLU A 64 -15.14 -3.32 -7.76
N ALA A 65 -16.14 -2.55 -8.20
CA ALA A 65 -17.25 -3.07 -8.98
C ALA A 65 -16.77 -3.80 -10.25
N SER A 66 -15.71 -3.28 -10.90
CA SER A 66 -15.09 -3.92 -12.07
C SER A 66 -14.40 -5.24 -11.71
N VAL A 67 -13.66 -5.30 -10.60
CA VAL A 67 -13.04 -6.55 -10.12
C VAL A 67 -14.09 -7.61 -9.82
N GLN A 68 -15.17 -7.25 -9.12
CA GLN A 68 -16.25 -8.18 -8.81
C GLN A 68 -16.96 -8.67 -10.08
N ALA A 69 -17.27 -7.77 -11.02
CA ALA A 69 -17.91 -8.15 -12.29
C ALA A 69 -17.04 -9.12 -13.11
N VAL A 70 -15.72 -8.90 -13.18
CA VAL A 70 -14.80 -9.81 -13.87
C VAL A 70 -14.72 -11.15 -13.15
N ARG A 71 -14.63 -11.16 -11.81
CA ARG A 71 -14.62 -12.40 -11.01
C ARG A 71 -15.90 -13.22 -11.23
N GLU A 72 -17.06 -12.58 -11.25
CA GLU A 72 -18.34 -13.27 -11.51
C GLU A 72 -18.41 -13.86 -12.92
N ALA A 73 -17.83 -13.17 -13.90
CA ALA A 73 -17.81 -13.61 -15.29
C ALA A 73 -16.82 -14.77 -15.53
N VAL A 74 -15.60 -14.70 -15.00
CA VAL A 74 -14.47 -15.59 -15.35
C VAL A 74 -13.55 -15.99 -14.17
N GLY A 75 -14.11 -16.13 -12.96
CA GLY A 75 -13.36 -16.49 -11.74
C GLY A 75 -13.67 -17.87 -11.16
N ARG A 76 -14.25 -18.78 -11.94
CA ARG A 76 -14.59 -20.14 -11.46
C ARG A 76 -13.39 -21.06 -11.56
N VAL A 77 -13.36 -22.12 -10.74
CA VAL A 77 -12.26 -23.10 -10.72
C VAL A 77 -11.99 -23.68 -12.12
N GLU A 78 -13.04 -23.94 -12.90
CA GLU A 78 -12.95 -24.47 -14.25
C GLU A 78 -12.22 -23.49 -15.20
N ASP A 79 -12.40 -22.18 -15.02
CA ASP A 79 -11.70 -21.14 -15.80
C ASP A 79 -10.19 -21.23 -15.56
N TYR A 80 -9.76 -21.44 -14.30
CA TYR A 80 -8.35 -21.62 -13.95
C TYR A 80 -7.79 -22.98 -14.41
N GLN A 81 -8.59 -24.04 -14.38
CA GLN A 81 -8.17 -25.37 -14.84
C GLN A 81 -7.86 -25.42 -16.34
N ALA A 82 -8.47 -24.53 -17.12
CA ALA A 82 -8.23 -24.42 -18.56
C ALA A 82 -6.91 -23.70 -18.91
N LEU A 83 -6.25 -23.04 -17.94
CA LEU A 83 -5.02 -22.29 -18.17
C LEU A 83 -3.77 -23.18 -18.19
N ASP A 84 -2.71 -22.70 -18.83
CA ASP A 84 -1.42 -23.40 -18.86
C ASP A 84 -0.89 -23.64 -17.43
N PRO A 85 -0.42 -24.85 -17.10
CA PRO A 85 0.11 -25.15 -15.77
C PRO A 85 1.26 -24.23 -15.32
N SER A 86 2.09 -23.76 -16.26
CA SER A 86 3.18 -22.83 -15.97
C SER A 86 2.64 -21.48 -15.54
N TRP A 87 1.56 -21.01 -16.18
CA TRP A 87 0.86 -19.79 -15.80
C TRP A 87 0.26 -19.92 -14.39
N ILE A 88 -0.40 -21.04 -14.10
CA ILE A 88 -0.95 -21.31 -12.75
C ILE A 88 0.15 -21.34 -11.69
N ASN A 89 1.33 -21.88 -11.99
CA ASN A 89 2.46 -21.85 -11.06
C ASN A 89 2.99 -20.42 -10.83
N GLY A 90 3.05 -19.59 -11.89
CA GLY A 90 3.37 -18.16 -11.77
C GLY A 90 2.36 -17.43 -10.89
N LEU A 91 1.06 -17.65 -11.11
CA LEU A 91 -0.01 -17.10 -10.29
C LEU A 91 0.12 -17.50 -8.82
N LYS A 92 0.38 -18.78 -8.51
CA LYS A 92 0.57 -19.26 -7.14
C LYS A 92 1.73 -18.57 -6.43
N LEU A 93 2.86 -18.39 -7.13
CA LEU A 93 4.00 -17.69 -6.58
C LEU A 93 3.66 -16.22 -6.30
N HIS A 94 3.08 -15.52 -7.28
CA HIS A 94 2.68 -14.12 -7.14
C HIS A 94 1.66 -13.94 -6.00
N ALA A 95 0.63 -14.79 -5.96
CA ALA A 95 -0.39 -14.77 -4.91
C ALA A 95 0.18 -15.09 -3.53
N ALA A 96 1.21 -15.92 -3.42
CA ALA A 96 1.86 -16.20 -2.14
C ALA A 96 2.70 -15.02 -1.61
N THR A 97 3.42 -14.31 -2.49
CA THR A 97 4.44 -13.33 -2.06
C THR A 97 3.93 -11.91 -1.83
N LEU A 98 2.70 -11.58 -2.24
CA LEU A 98 2.20 -10.20 -2.20
C LEU A 98 1.22 -9.86 -1.08
N PRO A 99 0.14 -10.59 -0.83
CA PRO A 99 -0.99 -10.06 -0.06
C PRO A 99 -0.63 -9.57 1.35
N LEU A 100 0.23 -10.31 2.05
CA LEU A 100 0.68 -9.90 3.38
C LEU A 100 1.85 -8.88 3.34
N ALA A 101 2.57 -8.77 2.23
CA ALA A 101 3.49 -7.66 2.00
C ALA A 101 2.70 -6.36 1.76
N GLU A 102 1.62 -6.39 0.99
CA GLU A 102 0.70 -5.26 0.83
C GLU A 102 0.08 -4.88 2.19
N PHE A 103 -0.32 -5.87 3.00
CA PHE A 103 -0.78 -5.58 4.36
C PHE A 103 0.29 -4.92 5.23
N ALA A 104 1.57 -5.32 5.10
CA ALA A 104 2.67 -4.63 5.76
C ALA A 104 2.84 -3.18 5.25
N ALA A 105 2.59 -2.93 3.97
CA ALA A 105 2.61 -1.59 3.38
C ALA A 105 1.47 -0.70 3.92
N VAL A 106 0.34 -1.27 4.37
CA VAL A 106 -0.67 -0.54 5.16
C VAL A 106 -0.04 0.07 6.42
N ILE A 107 0.77 -0.70 7.15
CA ILE A 107 1.42 -0.25 8.38
C ILE A 107 2.44 0.86 8.10
N GLY A 108 3.24 0.70 7.04
CA GLY A 108 4.19 1.72 6.59
C GLY A 108 3.50 3.04 6.22
N ASN A 109 2.42 2.95 5.43
CA ASN A 109 1.60 4.10 5.07
C ASN A 109 0.92 4.73 6.31
N LEU A 110 0.37 3.95 7.24
CA LEU A 110 -0.21 4.49 8.48
C LEU A 110 0.83 5.18 9.36
N ARG A 111 2.07 4.68 9.39
CA ARG A 111 3.17 5.37 10.07
C ARG A 111 3.47 6.71 9.41
N ALA A 112 3.56 6.76 8.08
CA ALA A 112 3.71 8.01 7.34
C ALA A 112 2.50 8.94 7.55
N ALA A 113 1.28 8.40 7.61
CA ALA A 113 0.07 9.16 7.91
C ALA A 113 0.06 9.75 9.32
N ARG A 114 0.78 9.15 10.27
CA ARG A 114 0.91 9.68 11.63
C ARG A 114 2.10 10.63 11.80
N PHE A 115 3.25 10.29 11.23
CA PHE A 115 4.53 10.93 11.53
C PHE A 115 5.14 11.71 10.36
N GLY A 116 4.49 11.73 9.19
CA GLY A 116 4.84 12.61 8.09
C GLY A 116 4.82 14.09 8.53
N ARG A 117 5.86 14.84 8.15
CA ARG A 117 6.15 16.18 8.70
C ARG A 117 5.31 17.31 8.10
N ASP A 118 4.51 16.98 7.10
CA ASP A 118 3.51 17.87 6.49
C ASP A 118 2.16 17.15 6.40
N SER A 119 1.09 17.89 6.65
CA SER A 119 -0.29 17.40 6.66
C SER A 119 -0.78 16.89 5.30
N ALA A 120 -0.28 17.46 4.19
CA ALA A 120 -0.60 16.95 2.85
C ALA A 120 0.05 15.58 2.61
N TRP A 121 1.28 15.40 3.11
CA TRP A 121 1.94 14.09 3.09
C TRP A 121 1.18 13.07 3.91
N ARG A 122 0.79 13.43 5.13
CA ARG A 122 -0.01 12.54 6.00
C ARG A 122 -1.33 12.13 5.34
N THR A 123 -1.98 13.06 4.64
CA THR A 123 -3.22 12.80 3.89
C THR A 123 -2.97 11.83 2.73
N THR A 124 -1.91 12.04 1.96
CA THR A 124 -1.52 11.15 0.84
C THR A 124 -1.24 9.73 1.35
N ALA A 125 -0.48 9.60 2.44
CA ALA A 125 -0.17 8.32 3.05
C ALA A 125 -1.42 7.62 3.62
N ALA A 126 -2.41 8.38 4.11
CA ALA A 126 -3.69 7.80 4.53
C ALA A 126 -4.45 7.17 3.35
N PHE A 127 -4.43 7.78 2.16
CA PHE A 127 -4.96 7.14 0.95
C PHE A 127 -4.14 5.92 0.54
N GLY A 128 -2.80 5.99 0.63
CA GLY A 128 -1.92 4.84 0.42
C GLY A 128 -2.29 3.67 1.32
N ALA A 129 -2.54 3.88 2.61
CA ALA A 129 -2.98 2.82 3.52
C ALA A 129 -4.32 2.17 3.10
N LEU A 130 -5.24 2.94 2.52
CA LEU A 130 -6.49 2.40 1.97
C LEU A 130 -6.25 1.61 0.69
N ASP A 131 -5.34 2.07 -0.18
CA ASP A 131 -4.94 1.35 -1.39
C ASP A 131 -4.31 0.00 -1.02
N GLU A 132 -3.38 -0.02 -0.07
CA GLU A 132 -2.72 -1.27 0.33
C GLU A 132 -3.65 -2.23 1.09
N THR A 133 -4.67 -1.70 1.77
CA THR A 133 -5.72 -2.54 2.34
C THR A 133 -6.48 -3.26 1.22
N ARG A 134 -6.81 -2.54 0.15
CA ARG A 134 -7.46 -3.12 -1.03
C ARG A 134 -6.54 -4.13 -1.73
N HIS A 135 -5.27 -3.81 -1.91
CA HIS A 135 -4.29 -4.68 -2.56
C HIS A 135 -4.03 -5.97 -1.78
N ALA A 136 -4.09 -5.94 -0.45
CA ALA A 136 -4.05 -7.14 0.37
C ALA A 136 -5.32 -7.99 0.21
N GLN A 137 -6.50 -7.36 0.23
CA GLN A 137 -7.78 -8.06 0.28
C GLN A 137 -8.19 -8.73 -1.03
N ILE A 138 -7.93 -8.11 -2.19
CA ILE A 138 -8.31 -8.65 -3.50
C ILE A 138 -7.73 -10.06 -3.75
N PRO A 139 -6.41 -10.29 -3.73
CA PRO A 139 -5.85 -11.61 -3.99
C PRO A 139 -6.29 -12.64 -2.94
N LEU A 140 -6.43 -12.24 -1.67
CA LEU A 140 -6.99 -13.12 -0.63
C LEU A 140 -8.41 -13.58 -0.99
N LEU A 141 -9.25 -12.66 -1.47
CA LEU A 141 -10.61 -12.97 -1.92
C LEU A 141 -10.61 -13.87 -3.15
N LEU A 142 -9.85 -13.51 -4.19
CA LEU A 142 -9.87 -14.23 -5.48
C LEU A 142 -9.31 -15.64 -5.36
N MET A 143 -8.26 -15.84 -4.57
CA MET A 143 -7.60 -17.15 -4.45
C MET A 143 -8.30 -18.07 -3.45
N HIS A 144 -9.17 -17.55 -2.58
CA HIS A 144 -9.81 -18.33 -1.52
C HIS A 144 -10.56 -19.55 -2.05
N ASP A 145 -11.37 -19.37 -3.10
CA ASP A 145 -12.18 -20.44 -3.67
C ASP A 145 -11.30 -21.54 -4.33
N LEU A 146 -10.10 -21.16 -4.79
CA LEU A 146 -9.16 -22.06 -5.44
C LEU A 146 -8.44 -23.02 -4.48
N VAL A 147 -8.46 -22.74 -3.18
CA VAL A 147 -7.87 -23.61 -2.15
C VAL A 147 -8.47 -25.02 -2.20
N ARG A 148 -9.76 -25.13 -2.50
CA ARG A 148 -10.47 -26.42 -2.62
C ARG A 148 -9.98 -27.26 -3.80
N TRP A 149 -9.50 -26.61 -4.86
CA TRP A 149 -8.98 -27.27 -6.04
C TRP A 149 -7.48 -27.57 -5.90
N SER A 150 -6.70 -26.58 -5.45
CA SER A 150 -5.27 -26.74 -5.23
C SER A 150 -4.87 -26.18 -3.85
N PRO A 151 -4.49 -27.03 -2.89
CA PRO A 151 -4.08 -26.59 -1.56
C PRO A 151 -2.89 -25.62 -1.55
N GLN A 152 -2.13 -25.52 -2.65
CA GLN A 152 -1.07 -24.53 -2.78
C GLN A 152 -1.59 -23.09 -2.74
N PHE A 153 -2.85 -22.82 -3.10
CA PHE A 153 -3.42 -21.48 -2.96
C PHE A 153 -3.62 -21.06 -1.49
N ASP A 154 -3.56 -21.97 -0.52
CA ASP A 154 -3.48 -21.63 0.92
C ASP A 154 -2.25 -20.75 1.22
N TRP A 155 -1.19 -20.87 0.41
CA TRP A 155 0.03 -20.07 0.55
C TRP A 155 -0.21 -18.58 0.29
N THR A 156 -1.30 -18.20 -0.36
CA THR A 156 -1.73 -16.78 -0.50
C THR A 156 -1.83 -16.08 0.85
N HIS A 157 -2.24 -16.81 1.90
CA HIS A 157 -2.26 -16.30 3.27
C HIS A 157 -1.13 -16.89 4.11
N ARG A 158 -0.78 -18.16 3.93
CA ARG A 158 0.15 -18.87 4.80
C ARG A 158 1.61 -18.48 4.59
N PHE A 159 2.02 -18.04 3.39
CA PHE A 159 3.44 -17.94 2.99
C PHE A 159 4.32 -17.19 4.00
N PHE A 160 3.94 -15.96 4.35
CA PHE A 160 4.69 -15.12 5.31
C PHE A 160 4.62 -15.63 6.76
N HIS A 161 3.81 -16.64 7.06
CA HIS A 161 3.76 -17.35 8.34
C HIS A 161 4.60 -18.63 8.37
N THR A 162 5.46 -18.87 7.38
CA THR A 162 6.33 -20.06 7.31
C THR A 162 7.81 -19.70 7.40
N ASP A 163 8.64 -20.68 7.75
CA ASP A 163 10.10 -20.61 7.64
C ASP A 163 10.61 -21.11 6.28
N ASN A 164 9.78 -21.05 5.24
CA ASN A 164 10.26 -21.21 3.87
C ASN A 164 11.31 -20.13 3.58
N TRP A 165 12.43 -20.50 2.98
CA TRP A 165 13.55 -19.57 2.76
C TRP A 165 13.17 -18.36 1.88
N VAL A 166 12.24 -18.53 0.93
CA VAL A 166 11.74 -17.41 0.11
C VAL A 166 10.88 -16.48 0.97
N ALA A 167 10.08 -17.03 1.90
CA ALA A 167 9.28 -16.23 2.82
C ALA A 167 10.17 -15.46 3.81
N ILE A 168 11.27 -16.07 4.28
CA ILE A 168 12.27 -15.37 5.11
C ILE A 168 12.90 -14.21 4.34
N ALA A 169 13.33 -14.43 3.10
CA ALA A 169 13.89 -13.37 2.25
C ALA A 169 12.87 -12.26 1.99
N GLY A 170 11.62 -12.63 1.69
CA GLY A 170 10.51 -11.68 1.51
C GLY A 170 10.23 -10.87 2.77
N ARG A 171 10.14 -11.51 3.95
CA ARG A 171 9.97 -10.81 5.23
C ARG A 171 11.12 -9.86 5.51
N HIS A 172 12.36 -10.28 5.28
CA HIS A 172 13.50 -9.39 5.52
C HIS A 172 13.39 -8.09 4.69
N LEU A 173 13.06 -8.21 3.40
CA LEU A 173 12.85 -7.05 2.54
C LEU A 173 11.66 -6.18 3.01
N VAL A 174 10.52 -6.81 3.30
CA VAL A 174 9.29 -6.16 3.74
C VAL A 174 9.46 -5.46 5.10
N ASP A 175 10.13 -6.10 6.04
CA ASP A 175 10.35 -5.56 7.38
C ASP A 175 11.21 -4.29 7.30
N GLU A 176 12.26 -4.32 6.48
CA GLU A 176 13.16 -3.19 6.28
C GLU A 176 12.47 -2.02 5.55
N LEU A 177 11.78 -2.30 4.45
CA LEU A 177 11.14 -1.26 3.64
C LEU A 177 9.86 -0.70 4.26
N LEU A 178 9.04 -1.55 4.89
CA LEU A 178 7.64 -1.23 5.23
C LEU A 178 7.41 -1.14 6.75
N LEU A 179 7.88 -2.13 7.52
CA LEU A 179 7.52 -2.24 8.94
C LEU A 179 8.46 -1.51 9.88
N THR A 180 9.71 -1.27 9.51
CA THR A 180 10.71 -0.63 10.40
C THR A 180 11.17 0.74 9.92
N SER A 181 10.87 1.10 8.67
CA SER A 181 11.18 2.40 8.10
C SER A 181 10.43 3.54 8.79
N ASN A 182 11.10 4.67 8.96
CA ASN A 182 10.43 5.94 9.29
C ASN A 182 9.79 6.54 8.00
N PRO A 183 8.93 7.57 8.10
CA PRO A 183 8.25 8.14 6.93
C PRO A 183 9.19 8.56 5.79
N ILE A 184 10.36 9.14 6.11
CA ILE A 184 11.33 9.59 5.09
C ILE A 184 11.92 8.38 4.37
N GLU A 185 12.37 7.37 5.13
CA GLU A 185 12.87 6.11 4.57
C GLU A 185 11.80 5.41 3.73
N PHE A 186 10.56 5.34 4.21
CA PHE A 186 9.44 4.75 3.51
C PHE A 186 9.18 5.46 2.17
N ALA A 187 9.11 6.80 2.17
CA ALA A 187 8.87 7.56 0.94
C ALA A 187 9.98 7.36 -0.11
N ILE A 188 11.24 7.22 0.33
CA ILE A 188 12.37 7.02 -0.58
C ILE A 188 12.48 5.56 -1.00
N ALA A 189 12.61 4.64 -0.05
CA ALA A 189 12.92 3.24 -0.32
C ALA A 189 11.70 2.48 -0.87
N THR A 190 10.51 2.73 -0.32
CA THR A 190 9.28 2.08 -0.79
C THR A 190 8.71 2.83 -1.97
N ASN A 191 8.20 4.05 -1.77
CA ASN A 191 7.38 4.70 -2.80
C ASN A 191 8.18 5.08 -4.06
N PHE A 192 9.40 5.60 -3.86
CA PHE A 192 10.25 5.99 -4.98
C PHE A 192 11.05 4.82 -5.56
N VAL A 193 11.85 4.13 -4.75
CA VAL A 193 12.73 3.07 -5.27
C VAL A 193 11.93 1.82 -5.63
N PHE A 194 11.18 1.24 -4.70
CA PHE A 194 10.53 -0.05 -4.93
C PHE A 194 9.28 0.06 -5.81
N GLU A 195 8.36 0.96 -5.48
CA GLU A 195 7.08 1.07 -6.19
C GLU A 195 7.23 1.74 -7.55
N THR A 196 7.76 2.98 -7.55
CA THR A 196 7.94 3.73 -8.80
C THR A 196 9.01 3.08 -9.68
N GLY A 197 10.08 2.55 -9.09
CA GLY A 197 11.20 1.95 -9.83
C GLY A 197 10.96 0.51 -10.32
N PHE A 198 10.17 -0.30 -9.60
CA PHE A 198 9.96 -1.71 -9.94
C PHE A 198 8.48 -2.08 -10.09
N THR A 199 7.68 -2.00 -9.02
CA THR A 199 6.37 -2.66 -9.02
C THR A 199 5.38 -2.04 -10.00
N ASN A 200 5.42 -0.71 -10.23
CA ASN A 200 4.58 -0.06 -11.23
C ASN A 200 4.76 -0.67 -12.63
N LEU A 201 6.00 -0.87 -13.07
CA LEU A 201 6.28 -1.48 -14.37
C LEU A 201 6.06 -2.99 -14.37
N GLN A 202 6.38 -3.66 -13.26
CA GLN A 202 6.14 -5.09 -13.10
C GLN A 202 4.66 -5.43 -13.25
N PHE A 203 3.76 -4.69 -12.59
CA PHE A 203 2.31 -4.96 -12.65
C PHE A 203 1.70 -4.61 -14.01
N VAL A 204 2.24 -3.64 -14.74
CA VAL A 204 1.88 -3.40 -16.15
C VAL A 204 2.37 -4.54 -17.05
N GLY A 205 3.53 -5.12 -16.78
CA GLY A 205 4.05 -6.26 -17.54
C GLY A 205 3.36 -7.60 -17.22
N LEU A 206 2.72 -7.70 -16.06
CA LEU A 206 2.01 -8.90 -15.60
C LEU A 206 0.57 -8.99 -16.14
N SER A 207 0.01 -7.89 -16.65
CA SER A 207 -1.37 -7.78 -17.14
C SER A 207 -1.60 -8.37 -18.52
#